data_AF-A0A0D0D7Q0-F1
#
_entry.id   AF-A0A0D0D7Q0-F1
#
_cell.length_a   1.000
_cell.length_b   1.000
_cell.length_c   1.000
_cell.angle_alpha   90.00
_cell.angle_beta   90.00
_cell.angle_gamma   90.00
#
_symmetry.space_group_name_H-M   'P 1'
#
loop_
_entity.id
_entity.type
_entity.pdbx_description
1 polymer ?
#
loop_
_entity_poly.entity_id
_entity_poly.type
_entity_poly.pdbx_seq_one_letter_code
_entity_poly.pdbx_strand_id
1 'polypeptide(L)'
;DTPGYLVVVDTLGIHYCNLACCNYPGSPDPHIQLLGSGLFPASTTCLSTVFTFKVLDNFLWDNVECGTTAMNYFSKLKRITSNVFLYLVPMKFSDWYRELLWVARICRVLKLLKWNGFGHDLRVVRLGQLVLFCPAFPQKGVNL
;
A
#
# COMPACT_ATOMS: atom_id res chain seq x y z
N ASP A 1 -22.08 -17.44 -1.91
CA ASP A 1 -21.43 -16.39 -1.10
C ASP A 1 -20.64 -17.01 0.04
N THR A 2 -19.40 -17.41 -0.23
CA THR A 2 -18.48 -17.84 0.83
C THR A 2 -17.90 -16.58 1.48
N PRO A 3 -18.07 -16.37 2.81
CA PRO A 3 -17.39 -15.28 3.49
C PRO A 3 -15.88 -15.57 3.46
N GLY A 4 -15.17 -14.94 2.54
CA GLY A 4 -13.72 -14.93 2.52
C GLY A 4 -13.23 -14.10 3.70
N TYR A 5 -12.46 -14.69 4.60
CA TYR A 5 -11.74 -13.92 5.61
C TYR A 5 -10.73 -13.02 4.90
N LEU A 6 -10.78 -11.74 5.22
CA LEU A 6 -9.87 -10.73 4.70
C LEU A 6 -8.79 -10.45 5.75
N VAL A 7 -7.53 -10.53 5.35
CA VAL A 7 -6.41 -10.14 6.19
C VAL A 7 -6.19 -8.64 6.01
N VAL A 8 -6.46 -7.86 7.05
CA VAL A 8 -6.25 -6.40 7.08
C VAL A 8 -4.96 -6.12 7.83
N VAL A 9 -3.99 -5.53 7.16
CA VAL A 9 -2.73 -5.09 7.75
C VAL A 9 -2.81 -3.61 8.07
N ASP A 10 -2.69 -3.26 9.34
CA ASP A 10 -2.68 -1.89 9.86
C ASP A 10 -1.44 -1.63 10.74
N THR A 11 -1.20 -0.38 11.14
CA THR A 11 -0.12 0.01 12.06
C THR A 11 -0.28 -0.62 13.45
N LEU A 12 -1.51 -0.99 13.82
CA LEU A 12 -1.85 -1.71 15.04
C LEU A 12 -1.63 -3.23 14.94
N GLY A 13 -1.25 -3.74 13.76
CA GLY A 13 -0.99 -5.16 13.54
C GLY A 13 -1.84 -5.76 12.42
N ILE A 14 -1.93 -7.09 12.44
CA ILE A 14 -2.61 -7.88 11.42
C ILE A 14 -3.93 -8.37 11.99
N HIS A 15 -5.03 -8.03 11.32
CA HIS A 15 -6.39 -8.32 11.72
C HIS A 15 -7.07 -9.25 10.70
N TYR A 16 -7.88 -10.19 11.19
CA TYR A 16 -8.73 -11.02 10.34
C TYR A 16 -10.16 -10.48 10.42
N CYS A 17 -10.68 -10.00 9.30
CA CYS A 17 -11.98 -9.37 9.22
C CYS A 17 -12.87 -10.09 8.19
N ASN A 18 -14.14 -10.26 8.51
CA ASN A 18 -15.13 -10.66 7.52
C ASN A 18 -15.62 -9.40 6.82
N LEU A 19 -15.27 -9.25 5.54
CA LEU A 19 -15.66 -8.10 4.75
C LEU A 19 -16.45 -8.58 3.54
N ALA A 20 -17.68 -8.10 3.40
CA ALA A 20 -18.52 -8.38 2.25
C ALA A 20 -18.50 -7.16 1.32
N CYS A 21 -18.10 -7.36 0.07
CA CYS A 21 -18.31 -6.34 -0.96
C CYS A 21 -19.78 -6.36 -1.39
N CYS A 22 -20.29 -5.21 -1.81
CA CYS A 22 -21.61 -5.10 -2.40
C CYS A 22 -21.61 -5.85 -3.74
N ASN A 23 -22.59 -6.74 -3.96
CA ASN A 23 -22.73 -7.57 -5.17
C ASN A 23 -23.99 -7.24 -5.98
N TYR A 24 -24.52 -6.02 -5.88
CA TYR A 24 -25.72 -5.64 -6.64
C TYR A 24 -25.37 -5.33 -8.11
N PRO A 25 -26.29 -5.54 -9.07
CA PRO A 25 -26.06 -5.18 -10.47
C PRO A 25 -25.75 -3.68 -10.60
N GLY A 26 -24.55 -3.34 -11.06
CA GLY A 26 -24.06 -1.96 -11.15
C GLY A 26 -23.17 -1.52 -9.98
N SER A 27 -22.87 -2.40 -9.02
CA SER A 27 -21.88 -2.10 -7.98
C SER A 27 -20.47 -2.00 -8.60
N PRO A 28 -19.61 -1.07 -8.14
CA PRO A 28 -18.22 -1.01 -8.56
C PRO A 28 -17.49 -2.33 -8.30
N ASP A 29 -16.41 -2.60 -9.03
CA ASP A 29 -15.63 -3.80 -8.77
C ASP A 29 -15.16 -3.87 -7.30
N PRO A 30 -15.03 -5.07 -6.70
CA PRO A 30 -14.67 -5.24 -5.29
C PRO A 30 -13.40 -4.50 -4.85
N HIS A 31 -12.39 -4.44 -5.73
CA HIS A 31 -11.14 -3.71 -5.45
C HIS A 31 -11.35 -2.18 -5.38
N ILE A 32 -12.31 -1.63 -6.14
CA ILE A 32 -12.70 -0.21 -6.09
C ILE A 32 -13.46 0.09 -4.79
N GLN A 33 -14.37 -0.80 -4.40
CA GLN A 33 -15.11 -0.65 -3.13
C GLN A 33 -14.16 -0.65 -1.93
N LEU A 34 -13.15 -1.53 -1.93
CA LEU A 34 -12.11 -1.56 -0.90
C LEU A 34 -11.27 -0.27 -0.89
N LEU A 35 -10.84 0.21 -2.06
CA LEU A 35 -10.12 1.48 -2.15
C LEU A 35 -10.96 2.64 -1.61
N GLY A 36 -12.26 2.66 -1.92
CA GLY A 36 -13.22 3.63 -1.40
C GLY A 36 -13.39 3.59 0.13
N SER A 37 -13.17 2.43 0.76
CA SER A 37 -13.21 2.27 2.22
C SER A 37 -11.86 2.52 2.90
N GLY A 38 -10.83 2.94 2.16
CA GLY A 38 -9.49 3.20 2.71
C GLY A 38 -8.59 1.96 2.80
N LEU A 39 -8.98 0.86 2.14
CA LEU A 39 -8.26 -0.40 2.12
C LEU A 39 -7.63 -0.62 0.74
N PHE A 40 -6.31 -0.75 0.71
CA PHE A 40 -5.58 -1.00 -0.52
C PHE A 40 -5.36 -2.51 -0.72
N PRO A 41 -5.94 -3.12 -1.76
CA PRO A 41 -5.80 -4.56 -1.98
C PRO A 41 -4.38 -4.93 -2.43
N ALA A 42 -3.87 -6.02 -1.87
CA ALA A 42 -2.56 -6.60 -2.20
C ALA A 42 -2.51 -7.18 -3.62
N SER A 43 -3.65 -7.51 -4.19
CA SER A 43 -3.82 -8.01 -5.54
C SER A 43 -5.20 -7.63 -6.05
N THR A 44 -5.32 -7.35 -7.34
CA THR A 44 -6.61 -7.11 -8.01
C THR A 44 -7.36 -8.40 -8.32
N THR A 45 -6.67 -9.55 -8.35
CA THR A 45 -7.28 -10.86 -8.66
C THR A 45 -7.62 -11.68 -7.41
N CYS A 46 -6.86 -11.51 -6.33
CA CYS A 46 -7.09 -12.21 -5.06
C CYS A 46 -7.12 -11.22 -3.90
N LEU A 47 -8.33 -10.88 -3.45
CA LEU A 47 -8.57 -9.93 -2.37
C LEU A 47 -8.40 -10.61 -0.99
N SER A 48 -7.41 -11.47 -0.79
CA SER A 48 -7.21 -12.12 0.52
C SER A 48 -6.52 -11.20 1.53
N THR A 49 -5.74 -10.24 1.04
CA THR A 49 -4.93 -9.33 1.86
C THR A 49 -5.19 -7.90 1.43
N VAL A 50 -5.41 -7.01 2.40
CA VAL A 50 -5.50 -5.56 2.19
C VAL A 50 -4.61 -4.83 3.19
N PHE A 51 -4.10 -3.68 2.76
CA PHE A 51 -3.28 -2.79 3.56
C PHE A 51 -4.02 -1.49 3.79
N THR A 52 -4.02 -0.97 5.02
CA THR A 52 -4.51 0.39 5.25
C THR A 52 -3.56 1.42 4.65
N PHE A 53 -4.07 2.58 4.21
CA PHE A 53 -3.17 3.67 3.80
C PHE A 53 -2.22 4.10 4.93
N LYS A 54 -2.65 3.96 6.20
CA LYS A 54 -1.83 4.25 7.38
C LYS A 54 -0.58 3.37 7.45
N VAL A 55 -0.70 2.06 7.22
CA VAL A 55 0.46 1.17 7.26
C VAL A 55 1.42 1.41 6.10
N LEU A 56 0.90 1.76 4.92
CA LEU A 56 1.72 2.12 3.77
C LEU A 56 2.54 3.39 4.02
N ASP A 57 1.92 4.40 4.62
CA ASP A 57 2.60 5.64 4.96
C ASP A 57 3.61 5.44 6.06
N ASN A 58 3.24 4.73 7.13
CA ASN A 58 4.16 4.42 8.21
C ASN A 58 5.36 3.60 7.73
N PHE A 59 5.17 2.66 6.80
CA PHE A 59 6.29 1.93 6.20
C PHE A 59 7.21 2.88 5.40
N LEU A 60 6.63 3.80 4.63
CA LEU A 60 7.41 4.76 3.86
C LEU A 60 8.25 5.69 4.75
N TRP A 61 7.68 6.19 5.84
CA TRP A 61 8.40 6.98 6.85
C TRP A 61 9.53 6.17 7.49
N ASP A 62 9.24 4.97 8.00
CA ASP A 62 10.26 4.09 8.62
C ASP A 62 11.37 3.69 7.63
N ASN A 63 11.04 3.58 6.34
CA ASN A 63 12.02 3.27 5.29
C ASN A 63 12.92 4.47 4.97
N VAL A 64 12.37 5.68 4.88
CA VAL A 64 13.10 6.90 4.55
C VAL A 64 13.92 7.40 5.73
N GLU A 65 13.34 7.46 6.92
CA GLU A 65 13.98 8.04 8.11
C GLU A 65 14.95 7.06 8.78
N CYS A 66 14.55 5.79 8.90
CA CYS A 66 15.31 4.80 9.67
C CYS A 66 16.01 3.75 8.80
N GLY A 67 15.89 3.81 7.47
CA GLY A 67 16.44 2.78 6.58
C GLY A 67 15.81 1.40 6.80
N THR A 68 14.60 1.34 7.37
CA THR A 68 13.96 0.08 7.77
C THR A 68 13.64 -0.76 6.54
N THR A 69 14.14 -1.99 6.50
CA THR A 69 13.78 -2.95 5.46
C THR A 69 12.33 -3.41 5.63
N ALA A 70 11.65 -3.77 4.54
CA ALA A 70 10.28 -4.30 4.62
C ALA A 70 10.17 -5.52 5.56
N MET A 71 11.23 -6.35 5.61
CA MET A 71 11.28 -7.53 6.49
C MET A 71 11.34 -7.13 7.98
N ASN A 72 12.14 -6.11 8.32
CA ASN A 72 12.21 -5.60 9.69
C ASN A 72 10.90 -4.90 10.08
N TYR A 73 10.30 -4.14 9.15
CA TYR A 73 9.01 -3.50 9.36
C TYR A 73 7.90 -4.51 9.62
N PHE A 74 7.82 -5.59 8.82
CA PHE A 74 6.88 -6.66 9.08
C PHE A 74 7.16 -7.41 10.38
N SER A 75 8.42 -7.59 10.74
CA SER A 75 8.79 -8.17 12.03
C SER A 75 8.31 -7.31 13.20
N LYS A 76 8.34 -5.97 13.06
CA LYS A 76 7.72 -5.01 14.00
C LYS A 76 6.20 -5.21 14.06
N LEU A 77 5.50 -5.21 12.92
CA LEU A 77 4.05 -5.45 12.87
C LEU A 77 3.65 -6.79 13.52
N LYS A 78 4.46 -7.82 13.32
CA LYS A 78 4.28 -9.14 13.90
C LYS A 78 4.32 -9.10 15.43
N ARG A 79 5.31 -8.42 15.99
CA ARG A 79 5.45 -8.23 17.45
C ARG A 79 4.32 -7.41 18.04
N ILE A 80 3.83 -6.40 17.31
CA ILE A 80 2.65 -5.62 17.70
C ILE A 80 1.40 -6.50 17.72
N THR A 81 1.21 -7.34 16.70
CA THR A 81 0.04 -8.22 16.57
C THR A 81 0.02 -9.30 17.66
N SER A 82 1.16 -9.94 17.91
CA SER A 82 1.32 -10.91 18.98
C SER A 82 2.76 -10.93 19.44
N ASN A 83 2.99 -10.41 20.64
CA ASN A 83 4.31 -10.41 21.27
C ASN A 83 4.71 -11.81 21.78
N VAL A 84 3.72 -12.69 22.00
CA VAL A 84 3.90 -14.00 22.65
C VAL A 84 4.00 -15.14 21.64
N PHE A 85 3.22 -15.09 20.55
CA PHE A 85 3.08 -16.21 19.62
C PHE A 85 3.52 -15.85 18.20
N LEU A 86 4.82 -15.58 18.05
CA LEU A 86 5.43 -15.30 16.75
C LEU A 86 5.31 -16.50 15.78
N TYR A 87 5.23 -17.74 16.27
CA TYR A 87 5.12 -18.93 15.40
C TYR A 87 3.69 -19.20 14.90
N LEU A 88 2.67 -18.60 15.52
CA LEU A 88 1.26 -18.73 15.08
C LEU A 88 0.91 -17.80 13.91
N VAL A 89 1.80 -16.88 13.55
CA VAL A 89 1.62 -16.03 12.37
C VAL A 89 1.88 -16.88 11.12
N PRO A 90 0.93 -16.97 10.18
CA PRO A 90 0.95 -17.97 9.11
C PRO A 90 2.23 -17.98 8.26
N MET A 91 2.55 -19.15 7.69
CA MET A 91 3.63 -19.35 6.70
C MET A 91 3.58 -18.37 5.50
N LYS A 92 2.41 -17.79 5.23
CA LYS A 92 2.18 -16.73 4.22
C LYS A 92 2.95 -15.43 4.51
N PHE A 93 3.68 -15.34 5.63
CA PHE A 93 4.53 -14.22 6.00
C PHE A 93 5.52 -13.78 4.90
N SER A 94 6.06 -14.73 4.12
CA SER A 94 6.97 -14.41 3.01
C SER A 94 6.26 -13.69 1.85
N ASP A 95 4.99 -13.97 1.65
CA ASP A 95 4.20 -13.35 0.58
C ASP A 95 3.76 -11.93 0.97
N TRP A 96 3.42 -11.70 2.24
CA TRP A 96 2.90 -10.41 2.71
C TRP A 96 3.90 -9.25 2.65
N TYR A 97 5.19 -9.47 2.90
CA TYR A 97 6.16 -8.38 2.76
C TYR A 97 6.42 -8.02 1.29
N ARG A 98 6.36 -9.00 0.38
CA ARG A 98 6.45 -8.77 -1.07
C ARG A 98 5.22 -8.00 -1.56
N GLU A 99 4.04 -8.39 -1.09
CA GLU A 99 2.78 -7.69 -1.33
C GLU A 99 2.85 -6.23 -0.84
N LEU A 100 3.37 -5.98 0.37
CA LEU A 100 3.56 -4.62 0.88
C LEU A 100 4.53 -3.81 0.01
N LEU A 101 5.67 -4.38 -0.38
CA LEU A 101 6.62 -3.69 -1.27
C LEU A 101 5.96 -3.31 -2.60
N TRP A 102 5.17 -4.22 -3.17
CA TRP A 102 4.45 -3.98 -4.40
C TRP A 102 3.38 -2.89 -4.24
N VAL A 103 2.53 -3.01 -3.22
CA VAL A 103 1.48 -2.02 -2.91
C VAL A 103 2.07 -0.66 -2.58
N ALA A 104 3.14 -0.59 -1.78
CA ALA A 104 3.79 0.66 -1.42
C ALA A 104 4.35 1.39 -2.65
N ARG A 105 4.92 0.64 -3.63
CA ARG A 105 5.38 1.20 -4.91
C ARG A 105 4.21 1.77 -5.71
N ILE A 106 3.13 1.02 -5.84
CA ILE A 106 1.94 1.48 -6.57
C ILE A 106 1.34 2.71 -5.90
N CYS A 107 1.16 2.67 -4.57
CA CYS A 107 0.63 3.78 -3.79
C CYS A 107 1.50 5.04 -3.96
N ARG A 108 2.82 4.90 -3.98
CA ARG A 108 3.74 6.02 -4.23
C ARG A 108 3.53 6.63 -5.62
N VAL A 109 3.39 5.81 -6.66
CA VAL A 109 3.12 6.29 -8.02
C VAL A 109 1.76 6.98 -8.09
N LEU A 110 0.72 6.39 -7.50
CA LEU A 110 -0.62 7.00 -7.44
C LEU A 110 -0.63 8.33 -6.70
N LYS A 111 0.13 8.46 -5.60
CA LYS A 111 0.31 9.72 -4.89
C LYS A 111 1.02 10.77 -5.74
N LEU A 112 2.08 10.39 -6.47
CA LEU A 112 2.76 11.30 -7.39
C LEU A 112 1.83 11.77 -8.52
N LEU A 113 1.05 10.87 -9.11
CA LEU A 113 0.05 11.22 -10.12
C LEU A 113 -0.98 12.22 -9.56
N LYS A 114 -1.51 11.93 -8.37
CA LYS A 114 -2.46 12.81 -7.68
C LYS A 114 -1.87 14.19 -7.40
N TRP A 115 -0.66 14.27 -6.84
CA TRP A 115 -0.01 15.54 -6.49
C TRP A 115 0.36 16.39 -7.71
N ASN A 116 0.66 15.76 -8.85
CA ASN A 116 0.94 16.48 -10.10
C ASN A 116 -0.32 16.74 -10.95
N GLY A 117 -1.52 16.46 -10.44
CA GLY A 117 -2.79 16.75 -11.13
C GLY A 117 -3.21 15.73 -12.19
N PHE A 118 -2.49 14.62 -12.36
CA PHE A 118 -2.82 13.53 -13.30
C PHE A 118 -3.89 12.57 -12.79
N GLY A 119 -4.55 12.86 -11.66
CA GLY A 119 -5.61 12.02 -11.12
C GLY A 119 -6.91 12.06 -11.93
N HIS A 120 -7.17 13.16 -12.65
CA HIS A 120 -8.38 13.37 -13.46
C HIS A 120 -8.11 13.45 -14.96
N ASP A 121 -6.85 13.65 -15.35
CA ASP A 121 -6.45 13.79 -16.74
C ASP A 121 -5.79 12.50 -17.24
N LEU A 122 -6.43 11.83 -18.21
CA LEU A 122 -5.95 10.57 -18.80
C LEU A 122 -4.75 10.77 -19.74
N ARG A 123 -4.17 11.97 -19.79
CA ARG A 123 -2.97 12.26 -20.56
C ARG A 123 -1.82 11.37 -20.12
N VAL A 124 -1.07 10.89 -21.11
CA VAL A 124 0.15 10.13 -20.87
C VAL A 124 1.17 11.02 -20.17
N VAL A 125 1.64 10.57 -19.00
CA VAL A 125 2.73 11.22 -18.26
C VAL A 125 4.00 11.19 -19.11
N ARG A 126 4.56 12.36 -19.40
CA ARG A 126 5.84 12.48 -20.12
C ARG A 126 7.01 12.38 -19.15
N LEU A 127 8.21 12.08 -19.69
CA LEU A 127 9.44 12.01 -18.91
C LEU A 127 9.64 13.30 -18.10
N GLY A 128 9.92 13.16 -16.80
CA GLY A 128 10.16 14.29 -15.89
C GLY A 128 8.92 14.97 -15.31
N GLN A 129 7.70 14.67 -15.75
CA GLN A 129 6.48 15.34 -15.26
C GLN A 129 5.99 14.89 -13.88
N LEU A 130 6.51 13.78 -13.35
CA LEU A 130 6.20 13.30 -11.98
C LEU A 130 7.32 13.59 -10.98
N VAL A 131 8.42 14.19 -11.44
CA VAL A 131 9.61 14.43 -10.60
C VAL A 131 9.46 15.80 -9.94
N LEU A 132 9.68 15.86 -8.62
CA LEU A 132 9.76 17.14 -7.94
C LEU A 132 10.99 17.90 -8.44
N PHE A 133 10.79 19.18 -8.77
CA PHE A 133 11.88 20.09 -9.03
C PHE A 133 12.78 20.18 -7.79
N CYS A 134 14.05 19.79 -7.92
CA CYS A 134 15.03 19.89 -6.85
C CYS A 134 16.01 21.03 -7.16
N PRO A 135 15.95 22.16 -6.44
CA PRO A 135 16.84 23.31 -6.68
C PRO A 135 18.31 23.02 -6.37
N ALA A 136 18.61 21.93 -5.66
CA ALA A 136 19.98 21.53 -5.31
C ALA A 136 20.70 20.74 -6.41
N PHE A 137 19.97 20.17 -7.39
CA PHE A 137 20.60 19.42 -8.49
C PHE A 137 21.04 20.34 -9.63
N PRO A 138 22.19 20.09 -10.28
CA PRO A 138 22.66 20.89 -11.41
C PRO A 138 21.69 20.80 -12.59
N GLN A 139 21.18 21.96 -13.01
CA GLN A 139 20.23 22.14 -14.08
C GLN A 139 20.73 23.24 -15.01
N LYS A 140 21.00 22.84 -16.25
CA LYS A 140 21.47 23.73 -17.30
C LYS A 140 20.49 24.90 -17.46
N GLY A 141 20.95 26.13 -17.22
CA GLY A 141 20.13 27.34 -17.35
C GLY A 141 19.30 27.73 -16.13
N VAL A 142 19.48 27.06 -14.98
CA VAL A 142 18.91 27.49 -13.69
C VAL A 142 20.02 27.73 -12.66
N ASN A 143 20.86 26.72 -12.41
CA ASN A 143 21.92 26.75 -11.41
C ASN A 143 23.25 26.10 -11.90
N LEU A 144 23.36 25.87 -13.21
CA LEU A 144 24.59 25.64 -13.98
C LEU A 144 24.78 26.81 -14.93
#